data_AF-A0A3D0TK58-F1
#
_entry.id   AF-A0A3D0TK58-F1
#
_cell.length_a   1.000
_cell.length_b   1.000
_cell.length_c   1.000
_cell.angle_alpha   90.00
_cell.angle_beta   90.00
_cell.angle_gamma   90.00
#
_symmetry.space_group_name_H-M   'P 1'
#
loop_
_entity.id
_entity.type
_entity.pdbx_description
1 polymer ?
#
loop_
_entity_poly.entity_id
_entity_poly.type
_entity_poly.pdbx_seq_one_letter_code
_entity_poly.pdbx_strand_id
1 'polypeptide(L)'
;LQKVEEGQELVRLMSATMGENGYSITGKLITAKSGKQYRIRPGRNTRYNPEGTHIIATKSGVVCLNNDSISVEKIKVVDKVDASTGHLRFDGIVKIRGNVADRCIVEAVRIDIGGSVGKAR
;
A
#
# COMPACT_ATOMS: atom_id res chain seq x y z
N LEU A 1 6.11 -1.91 6.09
CA LEU A 1 5.69 -2.22 4.70
C LEU A 1 4.90 -3.51 4.76
N GLN A 2 3.58 -3.45 4.54
CA GLN A 2 2.74 -4.65 4.52
C GLN A 2 2.92 -5.32 3.16
N LYS A 3 3.48 -6.53 3.17
CA LYS A 3 3.59 -7.36 1.97
C LYS A 3 2.25 -8.01 1.69
N VAL A 4 1.92 -8.10 0.41
CA VAL A 4 0.69 -8.71 -0.07
C VAL A 4 0.98 -9.62 -1.23
N GLU A 5 0.21 -10.69 -1.34
CA GLU A 5 0.29 -11.64 -2.43
C GLU A 5 -0.80 -11.37 -3.48
N GLU A 6 -0.61 -11.88 -4.68
CA GLU A 6 -1.64 -11.84 -5.72
C GLU A 6 -2.90 -12.56 -5.24
N GLY A 7 -4.07 -11.91 -5.39
CA GLY A 7 -5.34 -12.42 -4.91
C GLY A 7 -5.65 -12.10 -3.45
N GLN A 8 -4.74 -11.46 -2.71
CA GLN A 8 -4.99 -11.10 -1.32
C GLN A 8 -5.93 -9.90 -1.19
N GLU A 9 -6.89 -9.99 -0.27
CA GLU A 9 -7.75 -8.87 0.09
C GLU A 9 -6.94 -7.79 0.83
N LEU A 10 -6.95 -6.58 0.29
CA LEU A 10 -6.22 -5.44 0.85
C LEU A 10 -7.08 -4.69 1.84
N VAL A 11 -8.30 -4.35 1.41
CA VAL A 11 -9.24 -3.57 2.20
C VAL A 11 -10.64 -4.09 1.94
N ARG A 12 -11.37 -4.22 3.04
CA ARG A 12 -12.80 -4.45 3.07
C ARG A 12 -13.49 -3.10 3.19
N LEU A 13 -14.32 -2.75 2.21
CA LEU A 13 -15.25 -1.64 2.38
C LEU A 13 -16.27 -2.09 3.41
N MET A 14 -16.22 -1.49 4.61
CA MET A 14 -17.32 -1.63 5.54
C MET A 14 -18.47 -0.75 5.05
N SER A 15 -19.60 -1.40 4.75
CA SER A 15 -20.86 -0.71 4.54
C SER A 15 -21.14 0.20 5.74
N ALA A 16 -21.46 1.46 5.48
CA ALA A 16 -21.89 2.37 6.52
C ALA A 16 -23.12 1.75 7.21
N THR A 17 -23.00 1.41 8.49
CA THR A 17 -24.15 1.02 9.29
C THR A 17 -25.09 2.22 9.34
N MET A 18 -26.38 1.96 9.09
CA MET A 18 -27.41 2.94 9.36
C MET A 18 -27.32 3.33 10.83
N GLY A 19 -27.13 4.61 11.12
CA GLY A 19 -27.35 5.09 12.48
C GLY A 19 -28.82 4.90 12.81
N GLU A 20 -29.11 4.37 14.01
CA GLU A 20 -30.47 4.28 14.50
C GLU A 20 -30.93 5.66 14.98
N ASN A 21 -32.17 6.04 14.61
CA ASN A 21 -32.75 7.31 15.05
C ASN A 21 -32.91 7.28 16.58
N GLY A 22 -32.27 8.22 17.27
CA GLY A 22 -32.46 8.41 18.71
C GLY A 22 -33.68 9.28 19.01
N TYR A 23 -34.24 9.13 20.20
CA TYR A 23 -35.27 10.03 20.73
C TYR A 23 -34.69 10.81 21.91
N SER A 24 -34.91 12.13 21.93
CA SER A 24 -34.66 12.91 23.14
C SER A 24 -35.71 12.59 24.21
N ILE A 25 -35.37 12.80 25.48
CA ILE A 25 -36.30 12.70 26.63
C ILE A 25 -37.55 13.60 26.53
N THR A 26 -37.59 14.56 25.59
CA THR A 26 -38.75 15.42 25.31
C THR A 26 -39.56 14.96 24.08
N GLY A 27 -39.28 13.77 23.53
CA GLY A 27 -40.04 13.20 22.42
C GLY A 27 -39.66 13.72 21.02
N LYS A 28 -38.66 14.61 20.92
CA LYS A 28 -38.14 15.04 19.61
C LYS A 28 -37.24 13.95 18.99
N LEU A 29 -37.51 13.65 17.71
CA LEU A 29 -36.76 12.71 16.87
C LEU A 29 -35.41 13.31 16.48
N ILE A 30 -34.33 12.57 16.73
CA ILE A 30 -32.97 12.92 16.31
C ILE A 30 -32.65 12.07 15.08
N THR A 31 -32.64 12.71 13.91
CA THR A 31 -32.32 12.04 12.64
C THR A 31 -30.87 11.58 12.66
N ALA A 32 -30.64 10.28 12.54
CA ALA A 32 -29.30 9.74 12.43
C ALA A 32 -28.68 10.13 11.07
N LYS A 33 -27.48 10.70 11.09
CA LYS A 33 -26.73 10.93 9.86
C LYS A 33 -26.20 9.59 9.38
N SER A 34 -26.64 9.14 8.21
CA SER A 34 -26.09 7.95 7.54
C SER A 34 -24.57 8.07 7.44
N GLY A 35 -23.84 6.99 7.76
CA GLY A 35 -22.40 6.98 7.61
C GLY A 35 -22.01 7.32 6.17
N LYS A 36 -21.02 8.20 6.00
CA LYS A 36 -20.50 8.54 4.67
C LYS A 36 -19.93 7.28 4.03
N GLN A 37 -20.46 6.90 2.86
CA GLN A 37 -19.89 5.84 2.06
C GLN A 37 -18.52 6.29 1.52
N TYR A 38 -17.45 5.86 2.16
CA TYR A 38 -16.09 6.16 1.70
C TYR A 38 -15.72 5.17 0.60
N ARG A 39 -15.67 5.66 -0.65
CA ARG A 39 -15.23 4.87 -1.81
C ARG A 39 -13.72 5.03 -1.97
N ILE A 40 -12.97 4.03 -1.55
CA ILE A 40 -11.53 3.94 -1.79
C ILE A 40 -11.31 3.58 -3.26
N ARG A 41 -10.53 4.34 -4.01
CA ARG A 41 -10.24 4.05 -5.42
C ARG A 41 -9.16 2.96 -5.57
N PRO A 42 -9.35 1.93 -6.39
CA PRO A 42 -8.29 0.99 -6.73
C PRO A 42 -7.27 1.75 -7.58
N GLY A 43 -6.04 1.78 -7.11
CA GLY A 43 -4.89 2.32 -7.84
C GLY A 43 -4.21 1.25 -8.69
N ARG A 44 -2.90 1.37 -8.87
CA ARG A 44 -2.13 0.42 -9.69
C ARG A 44 -2.08 -0.96 -9.03
N ASN A 45 -2.23 -2.01 -9.84
CA ASN A 45 -2.17 -3.42 -9.41
C ASN A 45 -3.20 -3.80 -8.32
N THR A 46 -4.34 -3.10 -8.26
CA THR A 46 -5.48 -3.45 -7.41
C THR A 46 -6.76 -3.46 -8.24
N ARG A 47 -7.72 -4.27 -7.82
CA ARG A 47 -9.02 -4.39 -8.50
C ARG A 47 -10.11 -4.59 -7.46
N TYR A 48 -11.32 -4.11 -7.75
CA TYR A 48 -12.47 -4.50 -6.95
C TYR A 48 -12.87 -5.96 -7.20
N ASN A 49 -13.37 -6.61 -6.15
CA ASN A 49 -14.17 -7.82 -6.30
C ASN A 49 -15.40 -7.53 -7.19
N PRO A 50 -15.95 -8.50 -7.94
CA PRO A 50 -17.25 -8.40 -8.61
C PRO A 50 -18.37 -7.69 -7.82
N GLU A 51 -18.41 -7.83 -6.50
CA GLU A 51 -19.41 -7.19 -5.64
C GLU A 51 -19.13 -5.72 -5.29
N GLY A 52 -17.94 -5.19 -5.62
CA GLY A 52 -17.55 -3.82 -5.27
C GLY A 52 -17.32 -3.55 -3.78
N THR A 53 -17.31 -4.61 -2.96
CA THR A 53 -17.19 -4.57 -1.50
C THR A 53 -15.75 -4.72 -0.99
N HIS A 54 -14.85 -5.30 -1.78
CA HIS A 54 -13.47 -5.56 -1.39
C HIS A 54 -12.52 -5.12 -2.50
N ILE A 55 -11.33 -4.63 -2.11
CA ILE A 55 -10.23 -4.38 -3.03
C ILE A 55 -9.23 -5.53 -2.90
N ILE A 56 -8.96 -6.18 -4.02
CA ILE A 56 -8.08 -7.35 -4.15
C ILE A 56 -6.79 -6.90 -4.85
N ALA A 57 -5.65 -7.39 -4.38
CA ALA A 57 -4.37 -7.21 -5.05
C ALA A 57 -4.30 -8.07 -6.32
N THR A 58 -3.99 -7.47 -7.47
CA THR A 58 -3.78 -8.24 -8.72
C THR A 58 -2.34 -8.69 -8.91
N LYS A 59 -1.40 -8.22 -8.07
CA LYS A 59 0.00 -8.63 -8.08
C LYS A 59 0.55 -8.63 -6.66
N SER A 60 1.55 -9.48 -6.43
CA SER A 60 2.32 -9.51 -5.19
C SER A 60 3.22 -8.26 -5.06
N GLY A 61 3.31 -7.71 -3.86
CA GLY A 61 4.09 -6.49 -3.61
C GLY A 61 3.87 -5.90 -2.23
N VAL A 62 3.90 -4.57 -2.16
CA VAL A 62 3.64 -3.79 -0.96
C VAL A 62 2.53 -2.80 -1.23
N VAL A 63 1.62 -2.70 -0.27
CA VAL A 63 0.52 -1.74 -0.31
C VAL A 63 1.05 -0.33 -0.10
N CYS A 64 0.79 0.54 -1.07
CA CYS A 64 0.98 1.97 -1.00
C CYS A 64 -0.39 2.64 -0.93
N LEU A 65 -0.70 3.20 0.24
CA LEU A 65 -1.95 3.92 0.49
C LEU A 65 -1.70 5.41 0.25
N ASN A 66 -2.34 5.97 -0.77
CA ASN A 66 -2.26 7.38 -1.12
C ASN A 66 -3.64 8.00 -0.90
N ASN A 67 -3.89 8.61 0.27
CA ASN A 67 -5.15 9.25 0.71
C ASN A 67 -6.43 8.50 0.28
N ASP A 68 -6.91 8.71 -0.95
CA ASP A 68 -8.12 8.10 -1.49
C ASP A 68 -7.88 6.86 -2.39
N SER A 69 -6.63 6.44 -2.61
CA SER A 69 -6.27 5.37 -3.53
C SER A 69 -5.32 4.34 -2.95
N ILE A 70 -5.55 3.06 -3.27
CA ILE A 70 -4.71 1.95 -2.82
C ILE A 70 -4.03 1.32 -4.02
N SER A 71 -2.70 1.41 -4.06
CA SER A 71 -1.88 0.78 -5.09
C SER A 71 -1.01 -0.31 -4.49
N VAL A 72 -0.68 -1.33 -5.26
CA VAL A 72 0.34 -2.32 -4.90
C VAL A 72 1.54 -2.09 -5.79
N GLU A 73 2.70 -1.87 -5.18
CA GLU A 73 3.97 -1.70 -5.87
C GLU A 73 4.88 -2.90 -5.57
N LYS A 74 5.68 -3.35 -6.54
CA LYS A 74 6.58 -4.47 -6.32
C LYS A 74 7.67 -4.08 -5.33
N ILE A 75 8.06 -4.98 -4.44
CA ILE A 75 9.21 -4.81 -3.56
C ILE A 75 10.28 -5.85 -3.86
N LYS A 76 11.53 -5.41 -3.96
CA LYS A 76 12.70 -6.29 -3.99
C LYS A 76 13.50 -6.07 -2.72
N VAL A 77 13.68 -7.14 -1.94
CA VAL A 77 14.53 -7.11 -0.74
C VAL A 77 15.88 -7.70 -1.11
N VAL A 78 16.95 -6.96 -0.83
CA VAL A 78 18.33 -7.35 -1.07
C VAL A 78 19.10 -7.20 0.25
N ASP A 79 19.95 -8.16 0.60
CA ASP A 79 20.71 -8.06 1.85
C ASP A 79 21.87 -7.07 1.74
N LYS A 80 22.59 -7.07 0.61
CA LYS A 80 23.68 -6.13 0.34
C LYS A 80 23.85 -5.95 -1.17
N VAL A 81 24.34 -4.78 -1.57
CA VAL A 81 24.68 -4.49 -2.97
C VAL A 81 26.17 -4.29 -3.06
N ASP A 82 26.82 -5.22 -3.77
CA ASP A 82 28.27 -5.33 -3.87
C ASP A 82 28.66 -5.24 -5.37
N ALA A 83 29.96 -5.19 -5.65
CA ALA A 83 30.46 -5.36 -7.02
C ALA A 83 29.95 -6.65 -7.69
N SER A 84 29.67 -7.70 -6.92
CA SER A 84 29.09 -8.95 -7.42
C SER A 84 27.63 -8.81 -7.86
N THR A 85 26.86 -7.91 -7.24
CA THR A 85 25.48 -7.61 -7.65
C THR A 85 25.46 -6.69 -8.87
N GLY A 86 26.45 -5.80 -8.98
CA GLY A 86 26.64 -4.92 -10.13
C GLY A 86 25.59 -3.81 -10.20
N HIS A 87 24.86 -3.75 -11.31
CA HIS A 87 23.82 -2.76 -11.57
C HIS A 87 22.44 -3.32 -11.24
N LEU A 88 21.77 -2.76 -10.24
CA LEU A 88 20.43 -3.18 -9.83
C LEU A 88 19.40 -2.19 -10.36
N ARG A 89 18.69 -2.57 -11.43
CA ARG A 89 17.54 -1.82 -11.94
C ARG A 89 16.24 -2.53 -11.60
N PHE A 90 15.34 -1.83 -10.92
CA PHE A 90 14.07 -2.40 -10.49
C PHE A 90 12.95 -1.38 -10.52
N ASP A 91 11.95 -1.60 -11.38
CA ASP A 91 10.74 -0.79 -11.43
C ASP A 91 9.82 -1.10 -10.25
N GLY A 92 10.13 -0.49 -9.10
CA GLY A 92 9.38 -0.64 -7.86
C GLY A 92 10.15 -0.10 -6.65
N ILE A 93 9.91 -0.71 -5.49
CA ILE A 93 10.58 -0.39 -4.23
C ILE A 93 11.74 -1.37 -4.04
N VAL A 94 12.94 -0.85 -3.80
CA VAL A 94 14.10 -1.66 -3.40
C VAL A 94 14.39 -1.42 -1.93
N LYS A 95 14.45 -2.50 -1.15
CA LYS A 95 14.84 -2.46 0.25
C LYS A 95 16.17 -3.20 0.44
N ILE A 96 17.18 -2.47 0.85
CA ILE A 96 18.54 -2.96 1.09
C ILE A 96 18.72 -3.04 2.61
N ARG A 97 18.88 -4.25 3.15
CA ARG A 97 19.01 -4.44 4.62
C ARG A 97 20.39 -4.03 5.13
N GLY A 98 21.42 -4.28 4.35
CA GLY A 98 22.81 -4.00 4.67
C GLY A 98 23.35 -2.83 3.87
N ASN A 99 24.62 -2.95 3.48
CA ASN A 99 25.38 -1.86 2.90
C ASN A 99 25.32 -1.85 1.37
N VAL A 100 25.50 -0.66 0.80
CA VAL A 100 25.71 -0.47 -0.64
C VAL A 100 27.18 -0.11 -0.86
N ALA A 101 27.89 -0.95 -1.60
CA ALA A 101 29.30 -0.74 -1.92
C ALA A 101 29.51 0.40 -2.92
N ASP A 102 30.72 0.94 -2.94
CA ASP A 102 31.14 1.95 -3.91
C ASP A 102 30.99 1.44 -5.35
N ARG A 103 30.75 2.36 -6.29
CA ARG A 103 30.67 2.06 -7.74
C ARG A 103 29.51 1.13 -8.15
N CYS A 104 28.49 1.00 -7.31
CA CYS A 104 27.24 0.32 -7.66
C CYS A 104 26.19 1.32 -8.17
N ILE A 105 25.31 0.88 -9.08
CA ILE A 105 24.20 1.69 -9.58
C ILE A 105 22.89 1.02 -9.17
N VAL A 106 22.06 1.74 -8.42
CA VAL A 106 20.73 1.27 -7.99
C VAL A 106 19.68 2.22 -8.54
N GLU A 107 18.87 1.72 -9.48
CA GLU A 107 17.78 2.46 -10.10
C GLU A 107 16.44 1.86 -9.65
N ALA A 108 15.64 2.64 -8.93
CA ALA A 108 14.30 2.25 -8.52
C ALA A 108 13.40 3.47 -8.27
N VAL A 109 12.09 3.24 -8.16
CA VAL A 109 11.11 4.31 -7.85
C VAL A 109 11.27 4.79 -6.40
N ARG A 110 11.55 3.87 -5.48
CA ARG A 110 11.81 4.17 -4.07
C ARG A 110 12.88 3.21 -3.54
N ILE A 111 13.86 3.75 -2.82
CA ILE A 111 14.97 2.99 -2.25
C ILE A 111 14.97 3.20 -0.72
N ASP A 112 14.99 2.11 0.02
CA ASP A 112 15.09 2.07 1.49
C ASP A 112 16.40 1.32 1.83
N ILE A 113 17.34 2.00 2.51
CA ILE A 113 18.66 1.45 2.86
C ILE A 113 18.78 1.46 4.39
N GLY A 114 18.94 0.27 4.97
CA GLY A 114 19.12 0.10 6.41
C GLY A 114 20.57 0.15 6.90
N GLY A 115 21.54 0.10 5.99
CA GLY A 115 22.97 0.14 6.29
C GLY A 115 23.67 1.41 5.81
N SER A 116 24.99 1.30 5.64
CA SER A 116 25.83 2.38 5.12
C SER A 116 25.76 2.44 3.59
N VAL A 117 25.77 3.66 3.05
CA VAL A 117 25.85 3.93 1.62
C VAL A 117 27.27 4.37 1.32
N GLY A 118 27.96 3.64 0.44
CA GLY A 118 29.24 4.05 -0.11
C GLY A 118 29.13 5.34 -0.93
N LYS A 119 30.24 5.76 -1.52
CA LYS A 119 30.34 6.93 -2.37
C LYS A 119 29.36 6.83 -3.54
N ALA A 120 28.26 7.59 -3.45
CA ALA A 120 27.30 7.78 -4.52
C ALA A 120 27.72 8.99 -5.40
N ARG A 121 27.46 8.90 -6.70
CA ARG A 121 27.62 10.02 -7.65
C ARG A 121 26.32 10.21 -8.41
#